data_AF-A0A8T4L3H0-F1
#
_entry.id   AF-A0A8T4L3H0-F1
#
_cell.length_a   1.000
_cell.length_b   1.000
_cell.length_c   1.000
_cell.angle_alpha   90.00
_cell.angle_beta   90.00
_cell.angle_gamma   90.00
#
_symmetry.space_group_name_H-M   'P 1'
#
loop_
_entity.id
_entity.type
_entity.pdbx_description
1 polymer ?
#
loop_
_entity_poly.entity_id
_entity_poly.type
_entity_poly.pdbx_seq_one_letter_code
_entity_poly.pdbx_strand_id
1 'polypeptide(L)'
;MVVEGLPTLGSQEFQVKKVRPLQYPKSLLKGSPREQKRHPSGMKRLAVKTQVMLGGSATPFAGGLDGCRQCILSRMRLGAKYIRLSNKAAVLPRRIEGGLLSTATFLFSFLFVLEQMPSKPTNRLSSKSVTAKAHFALSDRLHSDNLEQAYGKIRARVIHHSVRMRRAHLVDQYGISRTFALTYYTHPIKDPQVRRVDQEIKAGGLIGKTFRKYGFVVRKNVLAVGVLEAPRWLADAYHETPGKIKFRVSEFIARKQAGSPTVYGTVVEIYPRNFREPMVNAVDRSQLNPTMRAFEQEGISAEEVWDRIGEKNNWKNQELKWKKAKRRSEKIVADLLARISKSLKSPR
;
A
#
# COMPACT_ATOMS: atom_id res chain seq x y z
N MET A 1 67.39 28.05 15.42
CA MET A 1 68.15 27.82 14.19
C MET A 1 67.87 26.41 13.71
N VAL A 2 67.66 26.29 12.40
CA VAL A 2 67.53 25.08 11.55
C VAL A 2 66.29 24.21 11.77
N VAL A 3 65.49 24.17 10.70
CA VAL A 3 64.29 23.41 10.42
C VAL A 3 64.63 22.50 9.25
N GLU A 4 64.33 21.20 9.33
CA GLU A 4 64.24 20.25 8.21
C GLU A 4 63.19 19.19 8.63
N GLY A 5 62.27 18.67 7.83
CA GLY A 5 61.93 18.79 6.42
C GLY A 5 61.01 17.60 6.10
N LEU A 6 59.72 17.83 5.86
CA LEU A 6 58.75 16.81 5.43
C LEU A 6 58.48 16.95 3.93
N PRO A 7 58.38 15.84 3.17
CA PRO A 7 58.19 15.90 1.72
C PRO A 7 56.74 16.19 1.32
N THR A 8 56.58 17.19 0.46
CA THR A 8 55.36 17.55 -0.26
C THR A 8 55.10 16.57 -1.41
N LEU A 9 53.92 15.96 -1.45
CA LEU A 9 53.38 15.25 -2.62
C LEU A 9 52.36 16.11 -3.34
N GLY A 10 52.49 16.13 -4.67
CA GLY A 10 51.99 17.16 -5.57
C GLY A 10 50.48 17.16 -5.81
N SER A 11 49.96 18.37 -5.97
CA SER A 11 48.63 18.70 -6.44
C SER A 11 48.55 18.55 -7.97
N GLN A 12 47.74 17.62 -8.46
CA GLN A 12 47.27 17.62 -9.85
C GLN A 12 46.07 18.56 -9.99
N GLU A 13 46.22 19.59 -10.81
CA GLU A 13 45.17 20.51 -11.23
C GLU A 13 44.14 19.79 -12.12
N PHE A 14 42.90 19.69 -11.65
CA PHE A 14 41.76 19.34 -12.51
C PHE A 14 41.19 20.61 -13.14
N GLN A 15 41.36 20.75 -14.46
CA GLN A 15 40.70 21.80 -15.23
C GLN A 15 39.18 21.56 -15.30
N VAL A 16 38.42 22.45 -14.66
CA VAL A 16 36.96 22.48 -14.75
C VAL A 16 36.56 23.20 -16.04
N LYS A 17 36.07 22.44 -17.03
CA LYS A 17 35.39 23.00 -18.21
C LYS A 17 34.14 23.78 -17.77
N LYS A 18 34.14 25.09 -17.98
CA LYS A 18 32.97 25.98 -17.88
C LYS A 18 31.87 25.50 -18.84
N VAL A 19 30.81 24.92 -18.29
CA VAL A 19 29.57 24.65 -19.03
C VAL A 19 28.72 25.93 -19.03
N ARG A 20 28.42 26.46 -20.22
CA ARG A 20 27.55 27.63 -20.40
C ARG A 20 26.10 27.27 -20.04
N PRO A 21 25.34 28.15 -19.37
CA PRO A 21 23.92 27.91 -19.11
C PRO A 21 23.10 28.03 -20.40
N LEU A 22 22.22 27.04 -20.62
CA LEU A 22 21.18 27.05 -21.65
C LEU A 22 20.20 28.20 -21.38
N GLN A 23 20.18 29.18 -22.28
CA GLN A 23 19.14 30.22 -22.35
C GLN A 23 17.88 29.61 -22.98
N TYR A 24 16.76 29.69 -22.26
CA TYR A 24 15.44 29.41 -22.83
C TYR A 24 14.84 30.69 -23.42
N PRO A 25 14.23 30.63 -24.61
CA PRO A 25 13.59 31.79 -25.21
C PRO A 25 12.35 32.20 -24.40
N LYS A 26 12.36 33.47 -23.97
CA LYS A 26 11.17 34.20 -23.52
C LYS A 26 10.35 34.58 -24.75
N SER A 27 9.24 33.89 -24.98
CA SER A 27 8.19 34.40 -25.86
C SER A 27 6.83 33.87 -25.41
N LEU A 28 5.86 34.79 -25.37
CA LEU A 28 4.41 34.63 -25.18
C LEU A 28 3.86 34.71 -23.75
N LEU A 29 3.95 35.94 -23.21
CA LEU A 29 2.85 36.58 -22.49
C LEU A 29 1.96 37.32 -23.51
N LYS A 30 0.63 37.14 -23.42
CA LYS A 30 -0.51 37.97 -23.90
C LYS A 30 -1.65 37.01 -24.33
N GLY A 31 -2.90 37.09 -23.85
CA GLY A 31 -3.54 38.00 -22.92
C GLY A 31 -4.90 37.44 -22.46
N SER A 32 -5.43 38.06 -21.41
CA SER A 32 -6.86 38.09 -21.05
C SER A 32 -7.47 39.31 -21.76
N PRO A 33 -8.77 39.38 -22.12
CA PRO A 33 -9.78 39.74 -21.11
C PRO A 33 -11.24 39.28 -21.36
N ARG A 34 -12.07 39.54 -20.32
CA ARG A 34 -13.53 39.80 -20.27
C ARG A 34 -14.50 38.64 -20.00
N GLU A 35 -14.94 38.61 -18.74
CA GLU A 35 -16.29 38.95 -18.29
C GLU A 35 -17.44 38.84 -19.33
N GLN A 36 -18.39 37.93 -19.07
CA GLN A 36 -19.81 38.19 -19.33
C GLN A 36 -20.69 37.44 -18.33
N LYS A 37 -21.45 38.24 -17.56
CA LYS A 37 -22.57 37.85 -16.70
C LYS A 37 -23.70 37.27 -17.54
N ARG A 38 -24.35 36.19 -17.05
CA ARG A 38 -25.80 35.93 -17.16
C ARG A 38 -26.21 34.72 -16.31
N HIS A 39 -27.00 34.98 -15.29
CA HIS A 39 -27.96 34.08 -14.62
C HIS A 39 -29.38 34.59 -15.00
N PRO A 40 -30.51 33.95 -14.63
CA PRO A 40 -30.73 32.58 -14.13
C PRO A 40 -31.95 31.86 -14.77
N SER A 41 -32.00 30.53 -14.63
CA SER A 41 -33.20 29.71 -14.39
C SER A 41 -32.68 28.29 -14.11
N GLY A 42 -33.09 27.52 -13.13
CA GLY A 42 -34.32 27.47 -12.35
C GLY A 42 -34.77 26.02 -12.40
N MET A 43 -34.29 25.14 -11.51
CA MET A 43 -35.01 23.88 -11.25
C MET A 43 -34.67 23.24 -9.90
N LYS A 44 -35.72 22.61 -9.36
CA LYS A 44 -35.98 22.29 -7.97
C LYS A 44 -35.20 21.08 -7.43
N ARG A 45 -34.80 21.23 -6.17
CA ARG A 45 -34.59 20.25 -5.07
C ARG A 45 -34.83 18.76 -5.36
N LEU A 46 -33.86 17.94 -4.93
CA LEU A 46 -34.14 16.76 -4.09
C LEU A 46 -33.06 16.66 -3.01
N ALA A 47 -33.47 16.83 -1.75
CA ALA A 47 -32.63 16.67 -0.57
C ALA A 47 -32.91 15.29 0.03
N VAL A 48 -31.91 14.41 0.05
CA VAL A 48 -31.95 13.16 0.81
C VAL A 48 -31.36 13.43 2.19
N LYS A 49 -32.22 13.46 3.21
CA LYS A 49 -31.84 13.42 4.62
C LYS A 49 -31.28 12.03 4.91
N THR A 50 -30.00 11.94 5.29
CA THR A 50 -29.46 10.74 5.94
C THR A 50 -29.39 11.02 7.43
N GLN A 51 -30.17 10.28 8.20
CA GLN A 51 -30.26 10.36 9.65
C GLN A 51 -28.99 9.75 10.27
N VAL A 52 -28.29 10.54 11.09
CA VAL A 52 -27.18 10.10 11.92
C VAL A 52 -27.76 9.77 13.29
N MET A 53 -27.78 8.49 13.67
CA MET A 53 -28.11 8.08 15.04
C MET A 53 -26.84 8.17 15.89
N LEU A 54 -26.81 9.18 16.77
CA LEU A 54 -25.95 9.24 17.94
C LEU A 54 -26.71 8.57 19.09
N GLY A 55 -26.12 7.55 19.71
CA GLY A 55 -26.61 6.93 20.93
C GLY A 55 -25.46 6.74 21.91
N GLY A 56 -25.35 7.66 22.88
CA GLY A 56 -24.48 7.54 24.03
C GLY A 56 -25.17 6.82 25.19
N SER A 57 -24.36 6.00 25.88
CA SER A 57 -24.35 5.64 27.31
C SER A 57 -25.64 5.68 28.15
N ALA A 58 -25.95 4.54 28.81
CA ALA A 58 -25.87 4.40 30.28
C ALA A 58 -26.15 2.93 30.71
N THR A 59 -25.28 2.39 31.56
CA THR A 59 -25.48 1.26 32.48
C THR A 59 -26.35 1.68 33.68
N PRO A 60 -26.68 0.85 34.71
CA PRO A 60 -26.40 -0.58 34.95
C PRO A 60 -27.65 -1.41 35.36
N PHE A 61 -27.57 -2.75 35.37
CA PHE A 61 -28.37 -3.54 36.32
C PHE A 61 -27.64 -4.83 36.70
N ALA A 62 -27.71 -5.12 37.99
CA ALA A 62 -27.12 -6.26 38.68
C ALA A 62 -28.10 -7.45 38.75
N GLY A 63 -27.56 -8.64 39.02
CA GLY A 63 -28.27 -9.91 39.22
C GLY A 63 -27.78 -10.94 38.19
N GLY A 64 -27.13 -12.06 38.52
CA GLY A 64 -27.27 -12.89 39.72
C GLY A 64 -28.11 -14.12 39.38
N LEU A 65 -27.51 -15.31 39.57
CA LEU A 65 -28.08 -16.68 39.54
C LEU A 65 -27.94 -17.50 38.24
N ASP A 66 -27.04 -18.50 38.36
CA ASP A 66 -27.29 -19.94 38.28
C ASP A 66 -28.10 -20.52 37.11
N GLY A 67 -27.53 -21.56 36.48
CA GLY A 67 -28.32 -22.46 35.62
C GLY A 67 -27.55 -23.39 34.70
N CYS A 68 -27.03 -24.48 35.26
CA CYS A 68 -26.83 -25.83 34.70
C CYS A 68 -26.89 -26.11 33.17
N ARG A 69 -25.80 -26.74 32.71
CA ARG A 69 -25.70 -28.09 32.06
C ARG A 69 -26.78 -28.58 31.07
N GLN A 70 -26.24 -29.06 29.94
CA GLN A 70 -26.57 -30.29 29.18
C GLN A 70 -27.81 -30.34 28.26
N CYS A 71 -27.54 -30.57 26.96
CA CYS A 71 -28.21 -31.52 26.05
C CYS A 71 -27.44 -31.47 24.70
N ILE A 72 -26.50 -32.37 24.40
CA ILE A 72 -26.63 -33.71 23.79
C ILE A 72 -27.37 -33.74 22.43
N LEU A 73 -26.56 -33.96 21.38
CA LEU A 73 -26.73 -34.80 20.19
C LEU A 73 -28.13 -35.06 19.59
N SER A 74 -28.30 -34.62 18.34
CA SER A 74 -29.08 -35.26 17.25
C SER A 74 -28.99 -34.33 16.03
N ARG A 75 -28.84 -34.71 14.76
CA ARG A 75 -28.95 -35.96 14.00
C ARG A 75 -28.15 -35.79 12.70
N MET A 76 -27.46 -36.85 12.27
CA MET A 76 -26.97 -37.02 10.90
C MET A 76 -28.09 -37.58 9.99
N ARG A 77 -27.89 -37.38 8.68
CA ARG A 77 -28.41 -38.11 7.50
C ARG A 77 -29.84 -37.82 7.03
N LEU A 78 -29.92 -37.36 5.78
CA LEU A 78 -30.83 -37.73 4.66
C LEU A 78 -30.50 -36.74 3.53
N GLY A 79 -30.28 -37.07 2.26
CA GLY A 79 -30.38 -38.30 1.48
C GLY A 79 -30.41 -37.85 0.02
N ALA A 80 -29.47 -38.34 -0.80
CA ALA A 80 -29.44 -38.11 -2.23
C ALA A 80 -30.54 -38.93 -2.93
N LYS A 81 -31.23 -38.33 -3.91
CA LYS A 81 -31.92 -39.02 -5.03
C LYS A 81 -32.60 -37.97 -5.92
N TYR A 82 -32.18 -37.85 -7.18
CA TYR A 82 -33.04 -37.61 -8.35
C TYR A 82 -32.20 -37.65 -9.63
N ILE A 83 -32.17 -38.81 -10.31
CA ILE A 83 -31.99 -38.92 -11.76
C ILE A 83 -32.99 -39.98 -12.21
N ARG A 84 -33.94 -39.58 -13.06
CA ARG A 84 -34.90 -40.47 -13.73
C ARG A 84 -34.69 -40.33 -15.24
N LEU A 85 -34.40 -41.46 -15.86
CA LEU A 85 -34.27 -41.66 -17.31
C LEU A 85 -35.63 -41.51 -17.99
N SER A 86 -35.62 -40.99 -19.22
CA SER A 86 -36.71 -41.19 -20.18
C SER A 86 -36.12 -41.64 -21.52
N ASN A 87 -36.30 -42.93 -21.83
CA ASN A 87 -36.16 -43.49 -23.17
C ASN A 87 -37.43 -43.21 -23.97
N LYS A 88 -37.31 -42.69 -25.18
CA LYS A 88 -38.29 -42.93 -26.26
C LYS A 88 -37.53 -43.21 -27.55
N ALA A 89 -37.73 -44.41 -28.06
CA ALA A 89 -37.35 -44.86 -29.39
C ALA A 89 -38.29 -44.24 -30.43
N ALA A 90 -37.74 -43.91 -31.60
CA ALA A 90 -38.49 -43.70 -32.83
C ALA A 90 -37.77 -44.44 -33.96
N VAL A 91 -38.58 -45.11 -34.77
CA VAL A 91 -38.23 -46.07 -35.82
C VAL A 91 -38.19 -45.34 -37.17
N LEU A 92 -37.06 -45.47 -37.90
CA LEU A 92 -36.81 -45.63 -39.36
C LEU A 92 -37.60 -44.76 -40.41
N PRO A 93 -36.97 -44.38 -41.56
CA PRO A 93 -36.65 -45.37 -42.60
C PRO A 93 -35.32 -45.21 -43.36
N ARG A 94 -35.01 -46.28 -44.09
CA ARG A 94 -33.85 -46.56 -44.94
C ARG A 94 -33.77 -45.64 -46.18
N ARG A 95 -32.54 -45.52 -46.71
CA ARG A 95 -32.12 -45.78 -48.12
C ARG A 95 -31.29 -44.62 -48.72
N ILE A 96 -29.97 -44.76 -48.71
CA ILE A 96 -29.10 -44.34 -49.82
C ILE A 96 -27.98 -45.37 -49.95
N GLU A 97 -27.95 -46.03 -51.11
CA GLU A 97 -26.84 -46.85 -51.60
C GLU A 97 -25.77 -45.94 -52.22
N GLY A 98 -24.50 -46.36 -52.13
CA GLY A 98 -23.44 -45.90 -53.02
C GLY A 98 -22.40 -44.98 -52.37
N GLY A 99 -21.15 -45.43 -52.36
CA GLY A 99 -20.00 -44.57 -52.10
C GLY A 99 -18.97 -45.11 -51.09
N LEU A 100 -18.42 -46.29 -51.37
CA LEU A 100 -17.11 -46.68 -50.86
C LEU A 100 -16.07 -45.69 -51.43
N LEU A 101 -15.48 -44.81 -50.63
CA LEU A 101 -14.09 -44.31 -50.80
C LEU A 101 -13.73 -43.27 -49.73
N SER A 102 -12.74 -43.62 -48.91
CA SER A 102 -11.75 -42.71 -48.32
C SER A 102 -12.23 -41.60 -47.36
N THR A 103 -12.53 -41.95 -46.11
CA THR A 103 -12.57 -40.97 -44.99
C THR A 103 -11.67 -41.34 -43.81
N ALA A 104 -10.82 -42.36 -43.94
CA ALA A 104 -9.90 -42.80 -42.87
C ALA A 104 -8.59 -41.99 -42.80
N THR A 105 -8.33 -41.07 -43.73
CA THR A 105 -7.07 -40.30 -43.79
C THR A 105 -7.21 -38.81 -43.44
N PHE A 106 -8.41 -38.34 -43.06
CA PHE A 106 -8.62 -36.94 -42.67
C PHE A 106 -8.80 -36.72 -41.15
N LEU A 107 -8.91 -37.80 -40.37
CA LEU A 107 -9.04 -37.72 -38.91
C LEU A 107 -7.71 -37.90 -38.15
N PHE A 108 -6.63 -38.31 -38.82
CA PHE A 108 -5.30 -38.44 -38.21
C PHE A 108 -4.46 -37.14 -38.28
N SER A 109 -4.79 -36.23 -39.20
CA SER A 109 -4.06 -34.95 -39.34
C SER A 109 -4.62 -33.82 -38.45
N PHE A 110 -5.80 -34.00 -37.84
CA PHE A 110 -6.39 -33.02 -36.90
C PHE A 110 -6.07 -33.34 -35.43
N LEU A 111 -5.67 -34.57 -35.11
CA LEU A 111 -5.20 -34.94 -33.78
C LEU A 111 -3.72 -34.56 -33.54
N PHE A 112 -2.91 -34.45 -34.60
CA PHE A 112 -1.49 -34.11 -34.48
C PHE A 112 -1.20 -32.59 -34.41
N VAL A 113 -2.16 -31.73 -34.78
CA VAL A 113 -2.00 -30.26 -34.72
C VAL A 113 -2.40 -29.68 -33.35
N LEU A 114 -3.12 -30.43 -32.51
CA LEU A 114 -3.46 -30.00 -31.15
C LEU A 114 -2.40 -30.37 -30.10
N GLU A 115 -1.40 -31.17 -30.45
CA GLU A 115 -0.35 -31.64 -29.53
C GLU A 115 0.92 -30.78 -29.56
N GLN A 116 1.00 -29.77 -30.44
CA GLN A 116 2.08 -28.80 -30.52
C GLN A 116 1.65 -27.36 -30.19
N MET A 117 0.45 -27.17 -29.65
CA MET A 117 0.19 -25.90 -28.97
C MET A 117 1.00 -25.89 -27.68
N PRO A 118 1.96 -24.97 -27.49
CA PRO A 118 2.60 -24.82 -26.20
C PRO A 118 1.47 -24.58 -25.21
N SER A 119 1.26 -25.55 -24.32
CA SER A 119 0.33 -25.39 -23.22
C SER A 119 0.63 -24.02 -22.63
N LYS A 120 -0.34 -23.09 -22.70
CA LYS A 120 -0.22 -21.80 -22.00
C LYS A 120 0.33 -22.15 -20.63
N PRO A 121 1.44 -21.54 -20.18
CA PRO A 121 1.95 -21.83 -18.85
C PRO A 121 0.83 -21.46 -17.89
N THR A 122 0.08 -22.48 -17.47
CA THR A 122 -0.75 -22.43 -16.30
C THR A 122 0.26 -22.36 -15.18
N ASN A 123 0.77 -21.14 -14.96
CA ASN A 123 1.31 -20.71 -13.70
C ASN A 123 0.17 -20.89 -12.68
N ARG A 124 -0.08 -22.14 -12.28
CA ARG A 124 -0.30 -22.47 -10.88
C ARG A 124 0.99 -22.05 -10.20
N LEU A 125 1.13 -20.75 -10.01
CA LEU A 125 1.87 -20.18 -8.90
C LEU A 125 1.38 -20.97 -7.71
N SER A 126 2.22 -21.92 -7.29
CA SER A 126 2.08 -22.63 -6.04
C SER A 126 1.77 -21.58 -5.01
N SER A 127 0.50 -21.53 -4.59
CA SER A 127 0.02 -20.64 -3.55
C SER A 127 0.50 -21.20 -2.22
N LYS A 128 1.81 -21.37 -2.05
CA LYS A 128 2.41 -21.28 -0.73
C LYS A 128 2.20 -19.83 -0.35
N SER A 129 1.10 -19.58 0.36
CA SER A 129 0.90 -18.31 1.02
C SER A 129 2.12 -18.11 1.91
N VAL A 130 3.03 -17.25 1.47
CA VAL A 130 4.09 -16.78 2.35
C VAL A 130 3.35 -15.98 3.39
N THR A 131 3.03 -16.59 4.53
CA THR A 131 2.36 -15.94 5.65
C THR A 131 3.31 -14.87 6.16
N ALA A 132 3.20 -13.67 5.59
CA ALA A 132 3.89 -12.50 6.10
C ALA A 132 3.51 -12.38 7.57
N LYS A 133 4.53 -12.37 8.46
CA LYS A 133 4.36 -12.32 9.92
C LYS A 133 3.17 -11.47 10.31
N ALA A 134 2.30 -11.94 11.21
CA ALA A 134 1.06 -11.26 11.61
C ALA A 134 1.26 -9.78 12.04
N HIS A 135 2.47 -9.42 12.46
CA HIS A 135 2.85 -8.07 12.88
C HIS A 135 3.73 -7.35 11.86
N PHE A 136 3.72 -6.02 11.87
CA PHE A 136 4.65 -5.22 11.10
C PHE A 136 5.92 -4.94 11.90
N ALA A 137 7.10 -5.07 11.27
CA ALA A 137 8.35 -4.59 11.83
C ALA A 137 8.35 -3.06 11.84
N LEU A 138 8.68 -2.47 12.99
CA LEU A 138 8.70 -1.01 13.19
C LEU A 138 10.11 -0.41 13.15
N SER A 139 11.14 -1.19 13.47
CA SER A 139 12.55 -0.76 13.56
C SER A 139 13.49 -1.65 12.73
N ASP A 140 13.36 -2.97 12.82
CA ASP A 140 14.46 -3.87 12.43
C ASP A 140 14.41 -4.26 10.95
N ARG A 141 13.23 -4.28 10.34
CA ARG A 141 13.04 -4.65 8.92
C ARG A 141 12.23 -3.61 8.17
N LEU A 142 12.65 -3.32 6.94
CA LEU A 142 11.85 -2.51 6.04
C LEU A 142 10.72 -3.35 5.46
N HIS A 143 9.67 -2.65 5.03
CA HIS A 143 8.59 -3.27 4.28
C HIS A 143 9.09 -3.91 2.98
N SER A 144 10.03 -3.25 2.27
CA SER A 144 10.68 -3.80 1.09
C SER A 144 11.38 -5.14 1.35
N ASP A 145 11.98 -5.32 2.53
CA ASP A 145 12.70 -6.56 2.85
C ASP A 145 11.71 -7.73 3.03
N ASN A 146 10.52 -7.46 3.58
CA ASN A 146 9.46 -8.45 3.71
C ASN A 146 8.84 -8.80 2.35
N LEU A 147 8.67 -7.81 1.47
CA LEU A 147 8.22 -8.05 0.11
C LEU A 147 9.24 -8.86 -0.68
N GLU A 148 10.54 -8.57 -0.52
CA GLU A 148 11.59 -9.30 -1.22
C GLU A 148 11.72 -10.74 -0.75
N GLN A 149 11.56 -10.98 0.55
CA GLN A 149 11.48 -12.33 1.07
C GLN A 149 10.29 -13.11 0.49
N ALA A 150 9.15 -12.46 0.25
CA ALA A 150 7.95 -13.12 -0.24
C ALA A 150 7.90 -13.29 -1.78
N TYR A 151 8.43 -12.32 -2.53
CA TYR A 151 8.21 -12.20 -3.97
C TYR A 151 9.49 -12.05 -4.80
N GLY A 152 10.67 -12.12 -4.18
CA GLY A 152 11.94 -11.85 -4.85
C GLY A 152 12.17 -10.35 -5.09
N LYS A 153 13.07 -10.00 -6.01
CA LYS A 153 13.53 -8.61 -6.20
C LYS A 153 12.37 -7.61 -6.36
N ILE A 154 12.36 -6.56 -5.54
CA ILE A 154 11.37 -5.48 -5.58
C ILE A 154 12.00 -4.19 -6.09
N ARG A 155 11.27 -3.46 -6.94
CA ARG A 155 11.64 -2.11 -7.38
C ARG A 155 10.46 -1.16 -7.25
N ALA A 156 10.75 0.14 -7.17
CA ALA A 156 9.71 1.16 -7.24
C ALA A 156 9.43 1.53 -8.72
N ARG A 157 8.15 1.46 -9.11
CA ARG A 157 7.61 2.08 -10.32
C ARG A 157 6.87 3.34 -9.90
N VAL A 158 7.52 4.50 -10.07
CA VAL A 158 6.96 5.80 -9.69
C VAL A 158 5.96 6.26 -10.75
N ILE A 159 4.73 6.55 -10.33
CA ILE A 159 3.65 7.04 -11.20
C ILE A 159 3.64 8.57 -11.20
N HIS A 160 3.75 9.15 -10.01
CA HIS A 160 3.74 10.60 -9.83
C HIS A 160 4.69 10.99 -8.71
N HIS A 161 5.41 12.09 -8.90
CA HIS A 161 6.26 12.69 -7.88
C HIS A 161 6.20 14.21 -8.00
N SER A 162 5.76 14.88 -6.95
CA SER A 162 5.79 16.34 -6.80
C SER A 162 6.42 16.73 -5.47
N VAL A 163 6.58 18.04 -5.26
CA VAL A 163 7.03 18.61 -3.98
C VAL A 163 6.05 18.39 -2.82
N ARG A 164 4.88 17.77 -3.03
CA ARG A 164 3.91 17.51 -1.96
C ARG A 164 3.64 16.03 -1.75
N MET A 165 3.79 15.23 -2.81
CA MET A 165 3.46 13.82 -2.74
C MET A 165 4.16 12.97 -3.79
N ARG A 166 4.28 11.68 -3.48
CA ARG A 166 4.71 10.62 -4.39
C ARG A 166 3.68 9.51 -4.41
N ARG A 167 3.46 8.94 -5.60
CA ARG A 167 2.69 7.71 -5.83
C ARG A 167 3.58 6.69 -6.52
N ALA A 168 3.66 5.49 -5.99
CA ALA A 168 4.49 4.44 -6.56
C ALA A 168 3.89 3.05 -6.33
N HIS A 169 4.06 2.18 -7.31
CA HIS A 169 3.94 0.74 -7.09
C HIS A 169 5.29 0.17 -6.67
N LEU A 170 5.30 -0.68 -5.67
CA LEU A 170 6.44 -1.55 -5.38
C LEU A 170 6.15 -2.85 -6.14
N VAL A 171 6.86 -3.06 -7.24
CA VAL A 171 6.62 -4.17 -8.17
C VAL A 171 7.70 -5.23 -8.05
N ASP A 172 7.31 -6.48 -8.24
CA ASP A 172 8.24 -7.61 -8.34
C ASP A 172 8.89 -7.70 -9.74
N GLN A 173 9.67 -8.76 -9.95
CA GLN A 173 10.35 -9.04 -11.22
C GLN A 173 9.38 -9.28 -12.40
N TYR A 174 8.14 -9.69 -12.12
CA TYR A 174 7.09 -9.88 -13.12
C TYR A 174 6.29 -8.60 -13.39
N GLY A 175 6.63 -7.50 -12.72
CA GLY A 175 5.92 -6.22 -12.85
C GLY A 175 4.59 -6.17 -12.09
N ILE A 176 4.28 -7.18 -11.28
CA ILE A 176 3.06 -7.23 -10.46
C ILE A 176 3.27 -6.32 -9.25
N SER A 177 2.28 -5.48 -8.97
CA SER A 177 2.33 -4.61 -7.79
C SER A 177 2.15 -5.45 -6.53
N ARG A 178 3.09 -5.34 -5.59
CA ARG A 178 3.03 -5.99 -4.28
C ARG A 178 2.71 -5.01 -3.15
N THR A 179 2.74 -3.72 -3.45
CA THR A 179 2.23 -2.64 -2.58
C THR A 179 2.03 -1.39 -3.42
N PHE A 180 0.90 -0.72 -3.25
CA PHE A 180 0.74 0.65 -3.72
C PHE A 180 1.03 1.62 -2.58
N ALA A 181 1.97 2.53 -2.81
CA ALA A 181 2.47 3.46 -1.82
C ALA A 181 2.12 4.90 -2.19
N LEU A 182 1.54 5.62 -1.23
CA LEU A 182 1.43 7.07 -1.26
C LEU A 182 2.41 7.64 -0.24
N THR A 183 3.12 8.70 -0.59
CA THR A 183 3.97 9.42 0.36
C THR A 183 3.58 10.89 0.32
N TYR A 184 3.30 11.48 1.48
CA TYR A 184 3.06 12.90 1.63
C TYR A 184 4.24 13.51 2.38
N TYR A 185 4.93 14.44 1.74
CA TYR A 185 6.18 14.98 2.26
C TYR A 185 5.95 16.14 3.23
N THR A 186 6.79 16.21 4.25
CA THR A 186 6.91 17.33 5.19
C THR A 186 7.94 18.31 4.63
N HIS A 187 7.51 19.19 3.73
CA HIS A 187 8.39 20.24 3.18
C HIS A 187 8.35 21.53 4.01
N PRO A 188 9.46 22.29 4.06
CA PRO A 188 10.75 22.01 3.42
C PRO A 188 11.64 21.01 4.19
N ILE A 189 12.36 20.14 3.47
CA ILE A 189 13.39 19.26 4.06
C ILE A 189 14.63 20.12 4.40
N LYS A 190 14.80 20.41 5.70
CA LYS A 190 15.87 21.29 6.19
C LYS A 190 17.24 20.61 6.19
N ASP A 191 17.30 19.32 6.54
CA ASP A 191 18.55 18.56 6.64
C ASP A 191 19.16 18.30 5.23
N PRO A 192 20.39 18.80 4.95
CA PRO A 192 21.07 18.57 3.68
C PRO A 192 21.34 17.09 3.35
N GLN A 193 21.57 16.24 4.35
CA GLN A 193 21.78 14.81 4.14
C GLN A 193 20.49 14.13 3.71
N VAL A 194 19.37 14.47 4.35
CA VAL A 194 18.04 13.99 3.94
C VAL A 194 17.69 14.48 2.53
N ARG A 195 18.09 15.71 2.15
CA ARG A 195 17.91 16.19 0.77
C ARG A 195 18.66 15.34 -0.27
N ARG A 196 19.87 14.86 0.03
CA ARG A 196 20.62 13.96 -0.88
C ARG A 196 19.91 12.62 -1.04
N VAL A 197 19.42 12.05 0.06
CA VAL A 197 18.60 10.82 0.05
C VAL A 197 17.33 11.04 -0.80
N ASP A 198 16.66 12.17 -0.61
CA ASP A 198 15.44 12.54 -1.34
C ASP A 198 15.65 12.63 -2.86
N GLN A 199 16.82 13.11 -3.32
CA GLN A 199 17.17 13.13 -4.75
C GLN A 199 17.24 11.72 -5.36
N GLU A 200 17.84 10.75 -4.67
CA GLU A 200 17.87 9.36 -5.15
C GLU A 200 16.47 8.70 -5.08
N ILE A 201 15.66 9.04 -4.07
CA ILE A 201 14.26 8.61 -3.99
C ILE A 201 13.45 9.17 -5.18
N LYS A 202 13.69 10.44 -5.55
CA LYS A 202 13.11 11.09 -6.73
C LYS A 202 13.49 10.38 -8.02
N ALA A 203 14.71 9.90 -8.13
CA ALA A 203 15.20 9.09 -9.25
C ALA A 203 14.64 7.65 -9.28
N GLY A 204 13.72 7.28 -8.39
CA GLY A 204 13.07 5.97 -8.39
C GLY A 204 13.47 5.05 -7.23
N GLY A 205 14.29 5.52 -6.29
CA GLY A 205 14.69 4.75 -5.11
C GLY A 205 13.52 4.27 -4.23
N LEU A 206 13.70 3.11 -3.62
CA LEU A 206 12.84 2.62 -2.53
C LEU A 206 13.21 3.37 -1.25
N ILE A 207 12.27 4.16 -0.70
CA ILE A 207 12.50 5.10 0.41
C ILE A 207 13.36 4.47 1.51
N GLY A 208 12.89 3.37 2.10
CA GLY A 208 13.59 2.65 3.17
C GLY A 208 15.02 2.26 2.83
N LYS A 209 15.22 1.63 1.66
CA LYS A 209 16.54 1.15 1.25
C LYS A 209 17.49 2.30 0.94
N THR A 210 16.99 3.36 0.32
CA THR A 210 17.80 4.55 0.06
C THR A 210 18.25 5.20 1.37
N PHE A 211 17.37 5.36 2.38
CA PHE A 211 17.81 5.84 3.69
C PHE A 211 18.89 4.95 4.32
N ARG A 212 18.72 3.62 4.30
CA ARG A 212 19.74 2.69 4.81
C ARG A 212 21.07 2.78 4.06
N LYS A 213 21.04 2.90 2.73
CA LYS A 213 22.24 3.09 1.88
C LYS A 213 23.07 4.30 2.32
N TYR A 214 22.42 5.36 2.80
CA TYR A 214 23.08 6.57 3.29
C TYR A 214 23.37 6.55 4.80
N GLY A 215 23.29 5.37 5.45
CA GLY A 215 23.64 5.18 6.84
C GLY A 215 22.58 5.66 7.84
N PHE A 216 21.33 5.83 7.42
CA PHE A 216 20.23 6.13 8.33
C PHE A 216 19.62 4.85 8.90
N VAL A 217 19.30 4.89 10.19
CA VAL A 217 18.33 4.00 10.82
C VAL A 217 16.93 4.57 10.55
N VAL A 218 15.96 3.68 10.32
CA VAL A 218 14.59 4.06 10.01
C VAL A 218 13.65 3.41 11.02
N ARG A 219 12.71 4.20 11.55
CA ARG A 219 11.59 3.72 12.35
C ARG A 219 10.26 4.20 11.77
N LYS A 220 9.19 3.44 11.99
CA LYS A 220 7.83 3.80 11.53
C LYS A 220 6.91 4.05 12.71
N ASN A 221 6.43 5.29 12.83
CA ASN A 221 5.40 5.64 13.78
C ASN A 221 4.02 5.39 13.15
N VAL A 222 3.31 4.34 13.57
CA VAL A 222 2.04 3.95 12.93
C VAL A 222 0.90 4.85 13.43
N LEU A 223 0.26 5.56 12.51
CA LEU A 223 -0.80 6.51 12.82
C LEU A 223 -2.20 5.89 12.70
N ALA A 224 -2.38 5.05 11.68
CA ALA A 224 -3.63 4.38 11.38
C ALA A 224 -3.39 3.07 10.63
N VAL A 225 -4.28 2.11 10.86
CA VAL A 225 -4.40 0.87 10.09
C VAL A 225 -5.88 0.68 9.79
N GLY A 226 -6.19 0.29 8.56
CA GLY A 226 -7.57 0.13 8.16
C GLY A 226 -7.73 -0.81 6.98
N VAL A 227 -8.97 -0.93 6.56
CA VAL A 227 -9.39 -1.73 5.41
C VAL A 227 -10.25 -0.83 4.52
N LEU A 228 -10.08 -0.95 3.21
CA LEU A 228 -10.87 -0.24 2.22
C LEU A 228 -11.20 -1.17 1.04
N GLU A 229 -12.23 -0.82 0.27
CA GLU A 229 -12.51 -1.52 -0.99
C GLU A 229 -11.48 -1.14 -2.04
N ALA A 230 -10.81 -2.14 -2.63
CA ALA A 230 -9.84 -1.92 -3.69
C ALA A 230 -10.54 -1.32 -4.92
N PRO A 231 -10.13 -0.12 -5.39
CA PRO A 231 -10.61 0.35 -6.68
C PRO A 231 -10.12 -0.58 -7.79
N ARG A 232 -10.90 -0.70 -8.87
CA ARG A 232 -10.67 -1.71 -9.91
C ARG A 232 -9.23 -1.69 -10.45
N TRP A 233 -8.73 -0.50 -10.77
CA TRP A 233 -7.37 -0.31 -11.28
C TRP A 233 -6.28 -0.85 -10.33
N LEU A 234 -6.51 -0.80 -9.02
CA LEU A 234 -5.54 -1.27 -8.03
C LEU A 234 -5.62 -2.79 -7.87
N ALA A 235 -6.83 -3.36 -7.90
CA ALA A 235 -7.02 -4.81 -7.92
C ALA A 235 -6.38 -5.42 -9.17
N ASP A 236 -6.57 -4.80 -10.34
CA ASP A 236 -5.93 -5.21 -11.59
C ASP A 236 -4.40 -5.14 -11.47
N ALA A 237 -3.85 -4.07 -10.89
CA ALA A 237 -2.40 -3.95 -10.66
C ALA A 237 -1.83 -5.02 -9.70
N TYR A 238 -2.66 -5.55 -8.80
CA TYR A 238 -2.32 -6.65 -7.90
C TYR A 238 -2.55 -8.04 -8.51
N HIS A 239 -3.16 -8.13 -9.69
CA HIS A 239 -3.63 -9.37 -10.30
C HIS A 239 -4.59 -10.13 -9.37
N GLU A 240 -5.46 -9.40 -8.68
CA GLU A 240 -6.48 -9.94 -7.78
C GLU A 240 -7.87 -9.49 -8.22
N THR A 241 -8.90 -10.22 -7.80
CA THR A 241 -10.28 -9.75 -7.95
C THR A 241 -10.54 -8.54 -7.02
N PRO A 242 -11.44 -7.61 -7.36
CA PRO A 242 -11.84 -6.54 -6.46
C PRO A 242 -12.32 -7.05 -5.09
N GLY A 243 -12.12 -6.24 -4.05
CA GLY A 243 -12.57 -6.53 -2.70
C GLY A 243 -11.76 -5.78 -1.65
N LYS A 244 -12.01 -6.08 -0.38
CA LYS A 244 -11.34 -5.44 0.75
C LYS A 244 -9.83 -5.65 0.73
N ILE A 245 -9.07 -4.59 0.98
CA ILE A 245 -7.61 -4.61 1.11
C ILE A 245 -7.19 -3.82 2.33
N LYS A 246 -6.09 -4.25 2.96
CA LYS A 246 -5.53 -3.60 4.13
C LYS A 246 -4.63 -2.44 3.72
N PHE A 247 -4.67 -1.36 4.49
CA PHE A 247 -3.72 -0.28 4.39
C PHE A 247 -3.15 0.10 5.75
N ARG A 248 -1.96 0.71 5.73
CA ARG A 248 -1.30 1.28 6.89
C ARG A 248 -0.81 2.68 6.58
N VAL A 249 -0.92 3.56 7.56
CA VAL A 249 -0.44 4.94 7.53
C VAL A 249 0.61 5.08 8.63
N SER A 250 1.81 5.55 8.27
CA SER A 250 2.90 5.75 9.22
C SER A 250 3.73 6.97 8.88
N GLU A 251 4.21 7.68 9.90
CA GLU A 251 5.33 8.62 9.71
C GLU A 251 6.61 7.81 9.52
N PHE A 252 7.33 8.14 8.46
CA PHE A 252 8.65 7.58 8.18
C PHE A 252 9.69 8.46 8.86
N ILE A 253 10.29 7.93 9.93
CA ILE A 253 11.26 8.65 10.76
C ILE A 253 12.64 8.10 10.43
N ALA A 254 13.59 8.98 10.13
CA ALA A 254 14.97 8.61 9.88
C ALA A 254 15.89 9.28 10.89
N ARG A 255 16.92 8.56 11.34
CA ARG A 255 17.94 9.06 12.24
C ARG A 255 19.32 8.58 11.78
N LYS A 256 20.30 9.48 11.76
CA LYS A 256 21.72 9.10 11.63
C LYS A 256 22.33 8.95 13.02
N GLN A 257 23.42 8.20 13.16
CA GLN A 257 23.98 7.81 14.47
C GLN A 257 24.15 8.97 15.47
N ALA A 258 24.50 10.18 15.01
CA ALA A 258 24.68 11.39 15.83
C ALA A 258 23.67 12.52 15.51
N GLY A 259 22.56 12.22 14.83
CA GLY A 259 21.55 13.22 14.47
C GLY A 259 20.21 12.99 15.16
N SER A 260 19.37 14.02 15.21
CA SER A 260 18.02 13.90 15.76
C SER A 260 17.06 13.17 14.80
N PRO A 261 16.07 12.41 15.33
CA PRO A 261 15.03 11.78 14.54
C PRO A 261 14.28 12.83 13.72
N THR A 262 14.21 12.61 12.42
CA THR A 262 13.53 13.52 11.50
C THR A 262 12.43 12.79 10.77
N VAL A 263 11.23 13.37 10.78
CA VAL A 263 10.09 12.88 9.98
C VAL A 263 10.32 13.27 8.52
N TYR A 264 10.61 12.29 7.66
CA TYR A 264 10.76 12.49 6.22
C TYR A 264 9.40 12.73 5.52
N GLY A 265 8.35 12.09 6.03
CA GLY A 265 7.00 12.24 5.52
C GLY A 265 6.06 11.16 6.04
N THR A 266 4.80 11.23 5.62
CA THR A 266 3.80 10.22 5.95
C THR A 266 3.64 9.27 4.78
N VAL A 267 3.89 7.98 5.03
CA VAL A 267 3.80 6.91 4.05
C VAL A 267 2.52 6.12 4.30
N VAL A 268 1.77 5.90 3.22
CA VAL A 268 0.61 5.02 3.16
C VAL A 268 1.01 3.83 2.34
N GLU A 269 0.91 2.64 2.93
CA GLU A 269 1.18 1.38 2.26
C GLU A 269 -0.14 0.62 2.16
N ILE A 270 -0.56 0.31 0.95
CA ILE A 270 -1.77 -0.45 0.66
C ILE A 270 -1.32 -1.81 0.11
N TYR A 271 -1.88 -2.88 0.65
CA TYR A 271 -1.36 -4.24 0.44
C TYR A 271 -2.34 -5.09 -0.38
N PRO A 272 -1.85 -5.97 -1.27
CA PRO A 272 -2.68 -7.02 -1.88
C PRO A 272 -3.08 -8.05 -0.82
N ARG A 273 -4.22 -8.73 -1.02
CA ARG A 273 -4.77 -9.69 -0.06
C ARG A 273 -3.87 -10.90 0.13
N ASN A 274 -3.18 -11.32 -0.94
CA ASN A 274 -2.23 -12.43 -0.88
C ASN A 274 -0.98 -12.12 -0.02
N PHE A 275 -0.73 -10.85 0.30
CA PHE A 275 0.36 -10.43 1.18
C PHE A 275 -0.12 -10.14 2.61
N ARG A 276 -1.27 -9.48 2.75
CA ARG A 276 -1.87 -9.14 4.04
C ARG A 276 -3.37 -9.37 3.98
N GLU A 277 -3.86 -10.15 4.94
CA GLU A 277 -5.29 -10.31 5.12
C GLU A 277 -5.97 -8.96 5.35
N PRO A 278 -7.16 -8.74 4.77
CA PRO A 278 -7.88 -7.46 4.85
C PRO A 278 -8.61 -7.31 6.20
N MET A 279 -7.88 -7.43 7.30
CA MET A 279 -8.37 -7.29 8.66
C MET A 279 -7.40 -6.51 9.57
N VAL A 280 -7.95 -5.82 10.55
CA VAL A 280 -7.21 -5.12 11.60
C VAL A 280 -7.22 -5.98 12.87
N ASN A 281 -6.06 -6.48 13.27
CA ASN A 281 -5.89 -7.35 14.43
C ASN A 281 -5.45 -6.55 15.68
N ALA A 282 -5.32 -7.23 16.83
CA ALA A 282 -4.93 -6.60 18.09
C ALA A 282 -3.51 -5.98 18.05
N VAL A 283 -2.59 -6.59 17.29
CA VAL A 283 -1.22 -6.07 17.14
C VAL A 283 -1.22 -4.78 16.33
N ASP A 284 -2.02 -4.67 15.28
CA ASP A 284 -2.15 -3.42 14.53
C ASP A 284 -2.61 -2.27 15.43
N ARG A 285 -3.56 -2.56 16.33
CA ARG A 285 -4.13 -1.57 17.26
C ARG A 285 -3.12 -1.14 18.32
N SER A 286 -2.32 -2.07 18.86
CA SER A 286 -1.28 -1.75 19.86
C SER A 286 -0.11 -0.95 19.26
N GLN A 287 0.08 -1.02 17.94
CA GLN A 287 1.11 -0.24 17.25
C GLN A 287 0.70 1.23 16.99
N LEU A 288 -0.58 1.60 17.19
CA LEU A 288 -1.07 2.94 16.91
C LEU A 288 -0.53 3.99 17.89
N ASN A 289 -0.03 5.08 17.35
CA ASN A 289 0.48 6.23 18.09
C ASN A 289 -0.14 7.56 17.58
N PRO A 290 -0.07 8.62 18.38
CA PRO A 290 -0.13 10.01 17.92
C PRO A 290 0.92 10.34 16.86
N THR A 291 0.68 11.43 16.12
CA THR A 291 1.69 12.03 15.22
C THR A 291 2.84 12.65 16.01
N MET A 292 4.04 12.71 15.42
CA MET A 292 5.21 13.36 16.03
C MET A 292 4.89 14.80 16.44
N ARG A 293 4.23 15.56 15.56
CA ARG A 293 3.82 16.94 15.84
C ARG A 293 2.91 17.04 17.08
N ALA A 294 1.99 16.10 17.25
CA ALA A 294 1.09 16.11 18.40
C ALA A 294 1.81 15.72 19.70
N PHE A 295 2.81 14.85 19.62
CA PHE A 295 3.69 14.55 20.76
C PHE A 295 4.48 15.78 21.20
N GLU A 296 5.10 16.48 20.25
CA GLU A 296 5.86 17.71 20.52
C GLU A 296 5.00 18.77 21.21
N GLN A 297 3.74 18.94 20.77
CA GLN A 297 2.77 19.87 21.37
C GLN A 297 2.39 19.53 22.82
N GLU A 298 2.60 18.30 23.25
CA GLU A 298 2.36 17.85 24.63
C GLU A 298 3.68 17.70 25.42
N GLY A 299 4.79 18.24 24.88
CA GLY A 299 6.09 18.21 25.52
C GLY A 299 6.68 16.80 25.60
N ILE A 300 6.50 16.01 24.54
CA ILE A 300 7.21 14.74 24.31
C ILE A 300 8.13 14.97 23.11
N SER A 301 9.43 14.81 23.32
CA SER A 301 10.45 15.07 22.31
C SER A 301 10.50 13.98 21.22
N ALA A 302 11.08 14.32 20.07
CA ALA A 302 11.30 13.36 18.99
C ALA A 302 12.21 12.19 19.39
N GLU A 303 13.18 12.42 20.30
CA GLU A 303 14.03 11.36 20.86
C GLU A 303 13.22 10.40 21.74
N GLU A 304 12.38 10.92 22.65
CA GLU A 304 11.50 10.06 23.48
C GLU A 304 10.55 9.22 22.63
N VAL A 305 10.01 9.80 21.55
CA VAL A 305 9.18 9.05 20.59
C VAL A 305 10.03 8.00 19.88
N TRP A 306 11.21 8.38 19.39
CA TRP A 306 12.12 7.48 18.68
C TRP A 306 12.43 6.26 19.52
N ASP A 307 12.89 6.44 20.76
CA ASP A 307 13.32 5.36 21.65
C ASP A 307 12.20 4.36 21.95
N ARG A 308 10.94 4.84 22.07
CA ARG A 308 9.77 4.00 22.38
C ARG A 308 9.18 3.28 21.17
N ILE A 309 9.42 3.75 19.94
CA ILE A 309 8.93 3.08 18.73
C ILE A 309 9.67 1.76 18.55
N GLY A 310 8.90 0.66 18.50
CA GLY A 310 9.43 -0.70 18.36
C GLY A 310 9.37 -1.50 19.67
N GLU A 311 9.41 -0.83 20.82
CA GLU A 311 9.31 -1.44 22.16
C GLU A 311 7.86 -1.48 22.67
N LYS A 312 6.94 -2.01 21.86
CA LYS A 312 5.48 -2.05 22.12
C LYS A 312 4.83 -0.68 22.36
N ASN A 313 5.49 0.44 22.03
CA ASN A 313 4.97 1.79 22.27
C ASN A 313 4.54 1.99 23.74
N ASN A 314 5.41 1.68 24.70
CA ASN A 314 5.05 1.81 26.10
C ASN A 314 5.00 3.28 26.54
N TRP A 315 3.80 3.77 26.85
CA TRP A 315 3.54 5.15 27.30
C TRP A 315 3.00 5.24 28.73
N LYS A 316 3.09 4.18 29.53
CA LYS A 316 2.47 4.11 30.88
C LYS A 316 2.91 5.26 31.80
N ASN A 317 4.18 5.64 31.76
CA ASN A 317 4.74 6.73 32.57
C ASN A 317 4.37 8.14 32.05
N GLN A 318 3.75 8.26 30.88
CA GLN A 318 3.35 9.52 30.26
C GLN A 318 1.93 9.43 29.66
N GLU A 319 1.06 8.62 30.27
CA GLU A 319 -0.24 8.25 29.69
C GLU A 319 -1.13 9.47 29.42
N LEU A 320 -1.12 10.46 30.34
CA LEU A 320 -1.91 11.69 30.18
C LEU A 320 -1.45 12.51 28.96
N LYS A 321 -0.13 12.70 28.79
CA LYS A 321 0.44 13.39 27.61
C LYS A 321 0.11 12.63 26.33
N TRP A 322 0.25 11.31 26.34
CA TRP A 322 -0.11 10.47 25.20
C TRP A 322 -1.59 10.59 24.82
N LYS A 323 -2.50 10.55 25.80
CA LYS A 323 -3.95 10.71 25.57
C LYS A 323 -4.27 12.08 24.95
N LYS A 324 -3.66 13.16 25.43
CA LYS A 324 -3.83 14.50 24.85
C LYS A 324 -3.27 14.57 23.42
N ALA A 325 -2.08 14.03 23.18
CA ALA A 325 -1.47 13.96 21.85
C ALA A 325 -2.32 13.12 20.88
N LYS A 326 -2.96 12.06 21.38
CA LYS A 326 -3.85 11.21 20.59
C LYS A 326 -5.07 11.99 20.11
N ARG A 327 -5.75 12.72 21.00
CA ARG A 327 -6.89 13.58 20.65
C ARG A 327 -6.51 14.64 19.61
N ARG A 328 -5.34 15.28 19.74
CA ARG A 328 -4.85 16.23 18.73
C ARG A 328 -4.59 15.58 17.37
N SER A 329 -4.11 14.33 17.38
CA SER A 329 -3.81 13.59 16.16
C SER A 329 -5.05 13.13 15.42
N GLU A 330 -6.19 12.96 16.07
CA GLU A 330 -7.43 12.44 15.46
C GLU A 330 -7.83 13.24 14.22
N LYS A 331 -7.87 14.58 14.31
CA LYS A 331 -8.20 15.44 13.17
C LYS A 331 -7.18 15.31 12.04
N ILE A 332 -5.89 15.30 12.38
CA ILE A 332 -4.80 15.19 11.39
C ILE A 332 -4.90 13.86 10.64
N VAL A 333 -5.16 12.77 11.36
CA VAL A 333 -5.31 11.43 10.79
C VAL A 333 -6.59 11.35 9.96
N ALA A 334 -7.71 11.90 10.42
CA ALA A 334 -8.95 11.95 9.64
C ALA A 334 -8.79 12.69 8.31
N ASP A 335 -8.16 13.87 8.33
CA ASP A 335 -7.87 14.66 7.12
C ASP A 335 -6.95 13.89 6.15
N LEU A 336 -5.97 13.16 6.69
CA LEU A 336 -5.08 12.31 5.90
C LEU A 336 -5.84 11.15 5.25
N LEU A 337 -6.72 10.46 5.99
CA LEU A 337 -7.56 9.39 5.45
C LEU A 337 -8.49 9.90 4.33
N ALA A 338 -9.06 11.10 4.48
CA ALA A 338 -9.86 11.73 3.43
C ALA A 338 -9.02 12.00 2.16
N ARG A 339 -7.79 12.49 2.31
CA ARG A 339 -6.85 12.70 1.20
C ARG A 339 -6.44 11.39 0.51
N ILE A 340 -6.24 10.32 1.27
CA ILE A 340 -5.95 8.98 0.75
C ILE A 340 -7.13 8.50 -0.09
N SER A 341 -8.35 8.55 0.45
CA SER A 341 -9.58 8.18 -0.27
C SER A 341 -9.71 8.96 -1.59
N LYS A 342 -9.50 10.28 -1.57
CA LYS A 342 -9.48 11.10 -2.80
C LYS A 342 -8.40 10.66 -3.79
N SER A 343 -7.21 10.30 -3.31
CA SER A 343 -6.09 9.86 -4.15
C SER A 343 -6.32 8.51 -4.79
N LEU A 344 -7.17 7.66 -4.22
CA LEU A 344 -7.49 6.33 -4.76
C LEU A 344 -8.60 6.32 -5.81
N LYS A 345 -9.36 7.42 -5.94
CA LYS A 345 -10.41 7.57 -6.96
C LYS A 345 -9.87 7.64 -8.39
N SER A 346 -8.60 8.03 -8.57
CA SER A 346 -7.96 8.14 -9.89
C SER A 346 -6.59 7.47 -9.88
N PRO A 347 -6.26 6.66 -10.91
CA PRO A 347 -4.91 6.12 -11.07
C PRO A 347 -3.89 7.18 -11.50
N ARG A 348 -4.35 8.33 -12.02
CA ARG A 348 -3.54 9.48 -12.46
C ARG A 348 -3.26 10.42 -11.30
#